data_AF-A0A3D2SCG8-F1
#
_entry.id   AF-A0A3D2SCG8-F1
#
_cell.length_a   1.000
_cell.length_b   1.000
_cell.length_c   1.000
_cell.angle_alpha   90.00
_cell.angle_beta   90.00
_cell.angle_gamma   90.00
#
_symmetry.space_group_name_H-M   'P 1'
#
loop_
_entity.id
_entity.type
_entity.pdbx_description
1 polymer ?
#
loop_
_entity_poly.entity_id
_entity_poly.type
_entity_poly.pdbx_seq_one_letter_code
_entity_poly.pdbx_strand_id
1 'polypeptide(L)'
;MKLKAILIGSLSLAMGVTSCSLDYDPVSDFSEVTIGDQGGSGSTIPFKNRAEMLTQYNAMYSRMRDNQEHWYLDVMLLAEAHSDNAYGGTTGAEVIPFENNSIDGGNSVLDRDWNRYLSDIATANKITYYIDSVPDASFQQAERERWKAEAKIYRAMILFDMTRIWGDIPLITTVAGDITAENIEEVYPNYFPEQRPAAEVYAQIVKDLTEALPYAPESNATDKT
;
A
#
# COMPACT_ATOMS: atom_id res chain seq x y z
N MET A 1 -4.61 41.29 -42.21
CA MET A 1 -5.34 40.84 -41.00
C MET A 1 -5.77 39.37 -41.06
N LYS A 2 -6.28 38.84 -42.19
CA LYS A 2 -6.79 37.46 -42.27
C LYS A 2 -5.74 36.36 -42.02
N LEU A 3 -4.49 36.55 -42.44
CA LEU A 3 -3.42 35.53 -42.25
C LEU A 3 -2.98 35.36 -40.79
N LYS A 4 -2.96 36.45 -40.00
CA LYS A 4 -2.61 36.40 -38.56
C LYS A 4 -3.71 35.74 -37.73
N ALA A 5 -4.98 35.96 -38.08
CA ALA A 5 -6.11 35.31 -37.41
C ALA A 5 -6.14 33.80 -37.68
N ILE A 6 -5.76 33.37 -38.89
CA ILE A 6 -5.67 31.95 -39.25
C ILE A 6 -4.52 31.27 -38.49
N LEU A 7 -3.35 31.91 -38.38
CA LEU A 7 -2.19 31.39 -37.64
C LEU A 7 -2.45 31.29 -36.12
N ILE A 8 -3.16 32.26 -35.54
CA ILE A 8 -3.53 32.25 -34.12
C ILE A 8 -4.61 31.19 -33.84
N GLY A 9 -5.57 31.03 -34.75
CA GLY A 9 -6.59 29.98 -34.66
C GLY A 9 -6.04 28.56 -34.81
N SER A 10 -5.03 28.35 -35.66
CA SER A 10 -4.38 27.03 -35.80
C SER A 10 -3.52 26.67 -34.58
N LEU A 11 -2.92 27.65 -33.91
CA LEU A 11 -2.09 27.41 -32.73
C LEU A 11 -2.93 27.12 -31.47
N SER A 12 -4.13 27.70 -31.37
CA SER A 12 -5.05 27.46 -30.25
C SER A 12 -5.82 26.13 -30.38
N LEU A 13 -6.02 25.61 -31.60
CA LEU A 13 -6.54 24.26 -31.81
C LEU A 13 -5.50 23.16 -31.49
N ALA A 14 -4.21 23.46 -31.62
CA ALA A 14 -3.12 22.52 -31.30
C ALA A 14 -2.90 22.33 -29.79
N MET A 15 -3.33 23.27 -28.95
CA MET A 15 -3.22 23.17 -27.48
C MET A 15 -4.42 22.47 -26.82
N GLY A 16 -5.49 22.17 -27.56
CA GLY A 16 -6.69 21.51 -27.04
C GLY A 16 -6.64 19.98 -27.03
N VAL A 17 -5.61 19.37 -27.62
CA VAL A 17 -5.49 17.91 -27.76
C VAL A 17 -4.44 17.27 -26.84
N THR A 18 -3.76 18.07 -26.00
CA THR A 18 -2.99 17.53 -24.87
C THR A 18 -3.91 17.39 -23.66
N SER A 19 -5.00 16.65 -23.82
CA SER A 19 -5.69 16.05 -22.68
C SER A 19 -4.72 15.02 -22.11
N CYS A 20 -4.43 15.08 -20.81
CA CYS A 20 -3.81 13.98 -20.09
C CYS A 20 -4.51 12.69 -20.54
N SER A 21 -3.77 11.74 -21.10
CA SER A 21 -4.31 10.41 -21.35
C SER A 21 -4.57 9.81 -19.99
N LEU A 22 -5.83 9.84 -19.53
CA LEU A 22 -6.26 8.93 -18.49
C LEU A 22 -6.06 7.54 -19.09
N ASP A 23 -5.14 6.77 -18.51
CA ASP A 23 -4.86 5.41 -18.94
C ASP A 23 -6.09 4.54 -18.60
N TYR A 24 -6.96 4.35 -19.60
CA TYR A 24 -8.20 3.58 -19.43
C TYR A 24 -7.97 2.08 -19.48
N ASP A 25 -6.80 1.63 -19.96
CA ASP A 25 -6.41 0.23 -20.06
C ASP A 25 -4.94 0.12 -19.64
N PRO A 26 -4.64 0.15 -18.32
CA PRO A 26 -3.28 0.04 -17.84
C PRO A 26 -2.68 -1.27 -18.35
N VAL A 27 -1.67 -1.15 -19.23
CA VAL A 27 -0.89 -2.29 -19.68
C VAL A 27 -0.07 -2.73 -18.48
N SER A 28 -0.45 -3.84 -17.85
CA SER A 28 0.32 -4.41 -16.75
C SER A 28 1.73 -4.71 -17.24
N ASP A 29 2.75 -4.09 -16.67
CA ASP A 29 4.10 -4.63 -16.76
C ASP A 29 4.07 -6.08 -16.26
N PHE A 30 4.78 -6.97 -16.94
CA PHE A 30 4.91 -8.36 -16.48
C PHE A 30 5.50 -8.35 -15.06
N SER A 31 4.69 -8.75 -14.08
CA SER A 31 5.17 -8.94 -12.71
C SER A 31 6.02 -10.21 -12.67
N GLU A 32 7.30 -10.13 -13.04
CA GLU A 32 8.24 -11.26 -13.00
C GLU A 32 8.67 -11.64 -11.57
N VAL A 33 8.03 -11.11 -10.53
CA VAL A 33 8.36 -11.46 -9.15
C VAL A 33 7.69 -12.78 -8.77
N THR A 34 8.11 -13.88 -9.39
CA THR A 34 7.77 -15.22 -8.93
C THR A 34 8.56 -15.51 -7.65
N ILE A 35 7.88 -15.45 -6.50
CA ILE A 35 8.46 -15.86 -5.22
C ILE A 35 8.13 -17.33 -5.02
N GLY A 36 9.15 -18.19 -5.03
CA GLY A 36 9.02 -19.61 -4.71
C GLY A 36 9.57 -20.55 -5.76
N ASP A 37 9.71 -21.82 -5.39
CA ASP A 37 10.01 -22.92 -6.31
C ASP A 37 8.71 -23.65 -6.67
N GLN A 38 8.65 -24.21 -7.88
CA GLN A 38 7.58 -25.14 -8.26
C GLN A 38 7.72 -26.41 -7.40
N GLY A 39 6.81 -26.60 -6.44
CA GLY A 39 6.75 -27.82 -5.66
C GLY A 39 6.41 -29.03 -6.54
N GLY A 40 6.76 -30.25 -6.11
CA GLY A 40 6.50 -31.50 -6.84
C GLY A 40 5.02 -31.82 -7.13
N SER A 41 4.09 -30.97 -6.69
CA SER A 41 2.64 -31.07 -6.93
C SER A 41 2.07 -29.93 -7.80
N GLY A 42 2.91 -29.05 -8.36
CA GLY A 42 2.47 -27.90 -9.17
C GLY A 42 1.96 -26.70 -8.37
N SER A 43 2.08 -26.71 -7.04
CA SER A 43 1.84 -25.54 -6.19
C SER A 43 3.15 -24.81 -5.92
N THR A 44 3.22 -23.52 -6.22
CA THR A 44 4.34 -22.66 -5.87
C THR A 44 4.45 -22.59 -4.34
N ILE A 45 5.61 -22.90 -3.77
CA ILE A 45 5.91 -22.72 -2.34
C ILE A 45 6.74 -21.44 -2.21
N PRO A 46 6.16 -20.29 -1.79
CA PRO A 46 6.89 -19.02 -1.80
C PRO A 46 7.96 -18.91 -0.72
N PHE A 47 7.76 -19.60 0.41
CA PHE A 47 8.71 -19.61 1.52
C PHE A 47 8.93 -21.04 2.00
N LYS A 48 10.17 -21.52 1.89
CA LYS A 48 10.59 -22.90 2.14
C LYS A 48 10.78 -23.20 3.62
N ASN A 49 11.12 -22.18 4.42
CA ASN A 49 11.47 -22.37 5.82
C ASN A 49 11.24 -21.10 6.66
N ARG A 50 11.39 -21.24 7.99
CA ARG A 50 11.29 -20.13 8.95
C ARG A 50 12.19 -18.96 8.59
N ALA A 51 13.42 -19.21 8.13
CA ALA A 51 14.39 -18.15 7.84
C ALA A 51 13.96 -17.29 6.64
N GLU A 52 13.35 -17.89 5.61
CA GLU A 52 12.78 -17.15 4.49
C GLU A 52 11.58 -16.30 4.92
N MET A 53 10.67 -16.84 5.74
CA MET A 53 9.56 -16.06 6.29
C MET A 53 10.04 -14.94 7.23
N LEU A 54 11.12 -15.18 8.00
CA LEU A 54 11.76 -14.18 8.85
C LEU A 54 12.22 -12.95 8.05
N THR A 55 12.57 -13.10 6.77
CA THR A 55 12.91 -11.95 5.92
C THR A 55 11.73 -11.00 5.74
N GLN A 56 10.52 -11.53 5.54
CA GLN A 56 9.30 -10.72 5.39
C GLN A 56 8.91 -10.08 6.73
N TYR A 57 9.00 -10.86 7.81
CA TYR A 57 8.78 -10.38 9.16
C TYR A 57 9.71 -9.22 9.52
N ASN A 58 11.02 -9.34 9.26
CA ASN A 58 11.96 -8.25 9.52
C ASN A 58 11.76 -7.06 8.57
N ALA A 59 11.29 -7.30 7.34
CA ALA A 59 11.00 -6.24 6.38
C ALA A 59 9.88 -5.31 6.86
N MET A 60 8.87 -5.84 7.55
CA MET A 60 7.82 -5.03 8.20
C MET A 60 8.43 -3.99 9.15
N TYR A 61 9.25 -4.44 10.10
CA TYR A 61 9.91 -3.55 11.07
C TYR A 61 10.89 -2.57 10.39
N SER A 62 11.64 -3.05 9.39
CA SER A 62 12.57 -2.21 8.66
C SER A 62 11.85 -1.11 7.88
N ARG A 63 10.70 -1.42 7.26
CA ARG A 63 9.85 -0.44 6.56
C ARG A 63 9.33 0.62 7.51
N MET A 64 8.84 0.24 8.70
CA MET A 64 8.46 1.21 9.72
C MET A 64 9.63 2.11 10.08
N ARG A 65 10.79 1.53 10.41
CA ARG A 65 11.98 2.29 10.84
C ARG A 65 12.54 3.21 9.75
N ASP A 66 12.58 2.75 8.51
CA ASP A 66 13.33 3.41 7.43
C ASP A 66 12.46 4.37 6.61
N ASN A 67 11.15 4.14 6.53
CA ASN A 67 10.22 4.99 5.77
C ASN A 67 9.49 6.01 6.67
N GLN A 68 10.22 6.68 7.57
CA GLN A 68 9.65 7.65 8.52
C GLN A 68 8.99 8.87 7.86
N GLU A 69 9.27 9.11 6.58
CA GLU A 69 8.57 10.11 5.77
C GLU A 69 7.04 9.87 5.81
N HIS A 70 6.55 8.78 5.20
CA HIS A 70 5.10 8.54 5.12
C HIS A 70 4.52 8.04 6.45
N TRP A 71 5.33 7.42 7.31
CA TRP A 71 4.86 6.93 8.62
C TRP A 71 4.69 8.04 9.67
N TYR A 72 5.37 9.17 9.54
CA TYR A 72 5.37 10.20 10.57
C TYR A 72 5.40 11.62 10.03
N LEU A 73 6.42 11.95 9.21
CA LEU A 73 6.65 13.35 8.80
C LEU A 73 5.53 13.89 7.91
N ASP A 74 5.08 13.11 6.93
CA ASP A 74 4.05 13.54 6.00
C ASP A 74 2.65 13.49 6.63
N VAL A 75 2.42 12.54 7.56
CA VAL A 75 1.21 12.55 8.40
C VAL A 75 1.19 13.78 9.30
N MET A 76 2.32 14.19 9.86
CA MET A 76 2.43 15.42 10.64
C MET A 76 2.18 16.65 9.77
N LEU A 77 2.72 16.69 8.55
CA LEU A 77 2.43 17.78 7.61
C LEU A 77 0.93 17.86 7.30
N LEU A 78 0.32 16.72 6.94
CA LEU A 78 -1.10 16.64 6.66
C LEU A 78 -1.93 17.04 7.88
N ALA A 79 -1.63 16.51 9.06
CA ALA A 79 -2.42 16.75 10.27
C ALA A 79 -2.26 18.18 10.80
N GLU A 80 -1.04 18.68 10.93
CA GLU A 80 -0.77 19.98 11.57
C GLU A 80 -1.00 21.16 10.63
N ALA A 81 -0.65 21.04 9.34
CA ALA A 81 -0.89 22.13 8.38
C ALA A 81 -2.37 22.22 7.97
N HIS A 82 -3.07 21.09 7.77
CA HIS A 82 -4.51 21.14 7.48
C HIS A 82 -5.34 21.64 8.66
N SER A 83 -4.89 21.41 9.90
CA SER A 83 -5.61 21.83 11.11
C SER A 83 -5.27 23.26 11.57
N ASP A 84 -4.43 24.00 10.83
CA ASP A 84 -3.97 25.35 11.17
C ASP A 84 -3.17 25.40 12.50
N ASN A 85 -2.50 24.30 12.87
CA ASN A 85 -1.56 24.27 13.99
C ASN A 85 -0.14 24.70 13.59
N ALA A 86 0.22 24.50 12.31
CA ALA A 86 1.52 24.84 11.73
C ALA A 86 1.36 25.30 10.27
N TYR A 87 2.41 25.91 9.72
CA TYR A 87 2.48 26.31 8.30
C TYR A 87 3.68 25.65 7.63
N GLY A 88 3.61 25.42 6.33
CA GLY A 88 4.58 24.61 5.57
C GLY A 88 5.98 25.23 5.51
N GLY A 89 6.10 26.54 5.69
CA GLY A 89 7.38 27.26 5.78
C GLY A 89 8.23 27.25 4.50
N THR A 90 7.65 26.83 3.37
CA THR A 90 8.28 26.74 2.04
C THR A 90 7.31 27.20 0.96
N THR A 91 7.74 27.27 -0.30
CA THR A 91 6.90 27.59 -1.47
C THR A 91 6.78 26.44 -2.46
N GLY A 92 7.22 25.23 -2.08
CA GLY A 92 7.20 24.03 -2.92
C GLY A 92 5.80 23.45 -3.09
N ALA A 93 5.54 22.85 -4.26
CA ALA A 93 4.28 22.16 -4.56
C ALA A 93 4.09 20.89 -3.73
N GLU A 94 5.16 20.42 -3.09
CA GLU A 94 5.19 19.29 -2.16
C GLU A 94 4.52 19.61 -0.82
N VAL A 95 4.39 20.90 -0.45
CA VAL A 95 3.95 21.30 0.90
C VAL A 95 2.82 22.32 0.88
N ILE A 96 2.90 23.34 0.02
CA ILE A 96 1.90 24.42 -0.05
C ILE A 96 0.46 23.90 -0.20
N PRO A 97 0.18 22.89 -1.05
CA PRO A 97 -1.17 22.36 -1.21
C PRO A 97 -1.79 21.83 0.08
N PHE A 98 -0.97 21.34 1.02
CA PHE A 98 -1.45 20.88 2.33
C PHE A 98 -1.94 22.09 3.16
N GLU A 99 -1.13 23.13 3.30
CA GLU A 99 -1.48 24.31 4.11
C GLU A 99 -2.74 25.04 3.59
N ASN A 100 -2.86 25.24 2.28
CA ASN A 100 -3.95 26.02 1.71
C ASN A 100 -5.17 25.16 1.32
N ASN A 101 -5.18 23.87 1.68
CA ASN A 101 -6.21 22.90 1.33
C ASN A 101 -6.48 22.79 -0.19
N SER A 102 -5.43 22.88 -1.01
CA SER A 102 -5.51 22.77 -2.47
C SER A 102 -4.83 21.51 -3.02
N ILE A 103 -4.74 20.45 -2.21
CA ILE A 103 -4.19 19.15 -2.63
C ILE A 103 -5.01 18.57 -3.79
N ASP A 104 -4.31 18.06 -4.79
CA ASP A 104 -4.88 17.28 -5.89
C ASP A 104 -4.07 16.00 -6.15
N GLY A 105 -4.57 15.15 -7.04
CA GLY A 105 -3.94 13.86 -7.39
C GLY A 105 -2.59 13.97 -8.11
N GLY A 106 -2.14 15.18 -8.50
CA GLY A 106 -0.83 15.45 -9.05
C GLY A 106 0.25 15.74 -8.00
N ASN A 107 -0.09 15.76 -6.71
CA ASN A 107 0.87 15.95 -5.63
C ASN A 107 1.81 14.73 -5.52
N SER A 108 3.11 14.96 -5.74
CA SER A 108 4.13 13.91 -5.76
C SER A 108 4.36 13.23 -4.41
N VAL A 109 4.07 13.91 -3.30
CA VAL A 109 4.20 13.35 -1.94
C VAL A 109 3.10 12.32 -1.71
N LEU A 110 1.84 12.66 -2.01
CA LEU A 110 0.73 11.72 -1.89
C LEU A 110 0.83 10.53 -2.84
N ASP A 111 1.30 10.73 -4.07
CA ASP A 111 1.52 9.62 -5.01
C ASP A 111 2.58 8.64 -4.48
N ARG A 112 3.71 9.17 -3.98
CA ARG A 112 4.74 8.36 -3.33
C ARG A 112 4.20 7.59 -2.13
N ASP A 113 3.45 8.26 -1.26
CA ASP A 113 2.95 7.69 -0.01
C ASP A 113 1.88 6.62 -0.26
N TRP A 114 0.99 6.86 -1.22
CA TRP A 114 0.03 5.86 -1.69
C TRP A 114 0.72 4.55 -2.08
N ASN A 115 1.74 4.63 -2.93
CA ASN A 115 2.50 3.47 -3.39
C ASN A 115 3.28 2.78 -2.25
N ARG A 116 3.83 3.56 -1.30
CA ARG A 116 4.52 3.03 -0.13
C ARG A 116 3.57 2.30 0.83
N TYR A 117 2.40 2.87 1.14
CA TYR A 117 1.40 2.20 1.96
C TYR A 117 0.87 0.92 1.32
N LEU A 118 0.61 0.90 0.00
CA LEU A 118 0.22 -0.33 -0.70
C LEU A 118 1.33 -1.39 -0.66
N SER A 119 2.60 -0.98 -0.77
CA SER A 119 3.75 -1.89 -0.62
C SER A 119 3.88 -2.45 0.81
N ASP A 120 3.53 -1.64 1.80
CA ASP A 120 3.52 -2.02 3.21
C ASP A 120 2.38 -3.04 3.48
N ILE A 121 1.18 -2.81 2.94
CA ILE A 121 0.07 -3.78 2.95
C ILE A 121 0.49 -5.10 2.30
N ALA A 122 1.15 -5.05 1.14
CA ALA A 122 1.62 -6.25 0.46
C ALA A 122 2.62 -7.05 1.31
N THR A 123 3.47 -6.38 2.09
CA THR A 123 4.41 -7.03 3.02
C THR A 123 3.65 -7.75 4.15
N ALA A 124 2.65 -7.10 4.73
CA ALA A 124 1.78 -7.72 5.75
C ALA A 124 1.03 -8.94 5.19
N ASN A 125 0.45 -8.80 4.00
CA ASN A 125 -0.34 -9.84 3.36
C ASN A 125 0.49 -11.09 3.08
N LYS A 126 1.74 -10.95 2.62
CA LYS A 126 2.65 -12.09 2.42
C LYS A 126 2.82 -12.92 3.69
N ILE A 127 2.98 -12.27 4.84
CA ILE A 127 3.08 -12.97 6.13
C ILE A 127 1.75 -13.65 6.43
N THR A 128 0.64 -12.90 6.49
CA THR A 128 -0.65 -13.46 6.91
C THR A 128 -1.17 -14.57 5.99
N TYR A 129 -0.80 -14.54 4.70
CA TYR A 129 -1.28 -15.46 3.69
C TYR A 129 -0.44 -16.74 3.61
N TYR A 130 0.89 -16.64 3.64
CA TYR A 130 1.79 -17.78 3.40
C TYR A 130 2.36 -18.43 4.65
N ILE A 131 2.30 -17.77 5.82
CA ILE A 131 2.97 -18.27 7.02
C ILE A 131 2.50 -19.63 7.47
N ASP A 132 1.24 -20.01 7.27
CA ASP A 132 0.74 -21.34 7.66
C ASP A 132 1.14 -22.43 6.64
N SER A 133 1.44 -22.06 5.39
CA SER A 133 1.87 -23.01 4.35
C SER A 133 3.38 -23.30 4.34
N VAL A 134 4.18 -22.61 5.16
CA VAL A 134 5.64 -22.84 5.22
C VAL A 134 5.93 -24.25 5.74
N PRO A 135 6.59 -25.13 4.92
CA PRO A 135 6.79 -26.54 5.24
C PRO A 135 7.99 -26.78 6.18
N ASP A 136 7.98 -26.11 7.33
CA ASP A 136 9.05 -26.16 8.33
C ASP A 136 8.50 -26.56 9.70
N ALA A 137 8.75 -27.81 10.09
CA ALA A 137 8.31 -28.35 11.37
C ALA A 137 8.99 -27.70 12.59
N SER A 138 10.12 -27.00 12.40
CA SER A 138 10.78 -26.25 13.48
C SER A 138 10.11 -24.90 13.75
N PHE A 139 9.35 -24.38 12.78
CA PHE A 139 8.61 -23.13 12.90
C PHE A 139 7.30 -23.37 13.66
N GLN A 140 7.34 -23.15 14.96
CA GLN A 140 6.28 -23.53 15.89
C GLN A 140 4.99 -22.71 15.68
N GLN A 141 3.83 -23.33 15.95
CA GLN A 141 2.54 -22.66 15.79
C GLN A 141 2.44 -21.37 16.59
N ALA A 142 2.90 -21.35 17.84
CA ALA A 142 2.88 -20.15 18.68
C ALA A 142 3.68 -18.99 18.06
N GLU A 143 4.78 -19.28 17.38
CA GLU A 143 5.56 -18.26 16.69
C GLU A 143 4.86 -17.77 15.42
N ARG A 144 4.25 -18.68 14.65
CA ARG A 144 3.44 -18.35 13.47
C ARG A 144 2.27 -17.44 13.84
N GLU A 145 1.54 -17.77 14.90
CA GLU A 145 0.42 -16.97 15.39
C GLU A 145 0.88 -15.58 15.84
N ARG A 146 2.01 -15.48 16.55
CA ARG A 146 2.58 -14.19 16.94
C ARG A 146 2.93 -13.33 15.73
N TRP A 147 3.64 -13.88 14.74
CA TRP A 147 4.00 -13.15 13.52
C TRP A 147 2.77 -12.76 12.69
N LYS A 148 1.73 -13.60 12.64
CA LYS A 148 0.43 -13.25 12.04
C LYS A 148 -0.23 -12.08 12.76
N ALA A 149 -0.24 -12.10 14.09
CA ALA A 149 -0.83 -11.02 14.88
C ALA A 149 -0.11 -9.70 14.65
N GLU A 150 1.23 -9.69 14.71
CA GLU A 150 2.01 -8.47 14.45
C GLU A 150 1.80 -7.95 13.02
N ALA A 151 1.75 -8.82 12.01
CA ALA A 151 1.46 -8.43 10.63
C ALA A 151 0.04 -7.85 10.45
N LYS A 152 -0.96 -8.39 11.15
CA LYS A 152 -2.32 -7.83 11.17
C LYS A 152 -2.38 -6.48 11.86
N ILE A 153 -1.68 -6.29 12.98
CA ILE A 153 -1.57 -5.00 13.66
C ILE A 153 -0.93 -3.97 12.72
N TYR A 154 0.16 -4.35 12.06
CA TYR A 154 0.83 -3.50 11.07
C TYR A 154 -0.11 -3.11 9.91
N ARG A 155 -0.82 -4.07 9.32
CA ARG A 155 -1.83 -3.79 8.27
C ARG A 155 -2.94 -2.87 8.78
N ALA A 156 -3.43 -3.09 10.00
CA ALA A 156 -4.46 -2.27 10.61
C ALA A 156 -4.01 -0.82 10.80
N MET A 157 -2.77 -0.58 11.20
CA MET A 157 -2.19 0.77 11.31
C MET A 157 -2.13 1.46 9.94
N ILE A 158 -1.68 0.76 8.90
CA ILE A 158 -1.62 1.30 7.54
C ILE A 158 -3.01 1.66 7.02
N LEU A 159 -3.97 0.72 7.13
CA LEU A 159 -5.35 0.96 6.72
C LEU A 159 -5.96 2.15 7.49
N PHE A 160 -5.64 2.31 8.77
CA PHE A 160 -6.11 3.42 9.58
C PHE A 160 -5.57 4.77 9.10
N ASP A 161 -4.29 4.85 8.75
CA ASP A 161 -3.70 6.05 8.16
C ASP A 161 -4.32 6.33 6.80
N MET A 162 -4.30 5.35 5.90
CA MET A 162 -4.85 5.51 4.55
C MET A 162 -6.31 5.96 4.54
N THR A 163 -7.16 5.38 5.40
CA THR A 163 -8.58 5.75 5.49
C THR A 163 -8.76 7.19 5.95
N ARG A 164 -7.90 7.70 6.85
CA ARG A 164 -7.97 9.08 7.34
C ARG A 164 -7.44 10.11 6.34
N ILE A 165 -6.56 9.68 5.44
CA ILE A 165 -5.96 10.52 4.40
C ILE A 165 -6.88 10.58 3.17
N TRP A 166 -7.32 9.41 2.66
CA TRP A 166 -8.03 9.30 1.38
C TRP A 166 -9.52 8.95 1.49
N GLY A 167 -9.99 8.50 2.65
CA GLY A 167 -11.35 7.99 2.80
C GLY A 167 -11.50 6.59 2.22
N ASP A 168 -12.14 6.48 1.06
CA ASP A 168 -12.39 5.19 0.40
C ASP A 168 -11.10 4.69 -0.28
N ILE A 169 -10.69 3.47 0.04
CA ILE A 169 -9.42 2.89 -0.45
C ILE A 169 -9.61 1.44 -0.87
N PRO A 170 -8.74 0.89 -1.74
CA PRO A 170 -8.79 -0.53 -2.06
C PRO A 170 -8.45 -1.39 -0.85
N LEU A 171 -9.34 -2.33 -0.50
CA LEU A 171 -9.19 -3.19 0.66
C LEU A 171 -8.48 -4.50 0.28
N ILE A 172 -7.14 -4.51 0.33
CA ILE A 172 -6.33 -5.66 -0.09
C ILE A 172 -5.90 -6.47 1.14
N THR A 173 -6.51 -7.64 1.34
CA THR A 173 -6.21 -8.53 2.50
C THR A 173 -5.61 -9.88 2.09
N THR A 174 -5.27 -10.03 0.82
CA THR A 174 -4.74 -11.27 0.23
C THR A 174 -3.51 -10.98 -0.64
N VAL A 175 -2.90 -12.03 -1.17
CA VAL A 175 -1.89 -11.95 -2.22
C VAL A 175 -2.53 -12.42 -3.52
N ALA A 176 -2.37 -11.65 -4.60
CA ALA A 176 -2.85 -12.04 -5.92
C ALA A 176 -2.07 -13.27 -6.43
N GLY A 177 -2.79 -14.21 -7.05
CA GLY A 177 -2.17 -15.36 -7.71
C GLY A 177 -1.55 -14.98 -9.05
N ASP A 178 -0.71 -15.87 -9.59
CA ASP A 178 -0.07 -15.68 -10.89
C ASP A 178 -1.11 -15.49 -12.01
N ILE A 179 -0.84 -14.55 -12.91
CA ILE A 179 -1.70 -14.30 -14.08
C ILE A 179 -1.39 -15.34 -15.15
N THR A 180 -2.41 -16.10 -15.56
CA THR A 180 -2.37 -17.01 -16.70
C THR A 180 -3.46 -16.64 -17.71
N ALA A 181 -3.34 -17.15 -18.94
CA ALA A 181 -4.36 -16.91 -19.96
C ALA A 181 -5.74 -17.47 -19.55
N GLU A 182 -5.76 -18.49 -18.69
CA GLU A 182 -6.96 -19.20 -18.25
C GLU A 182 -7.63 -18.57 -17.03
N ASN A 183 -6.90 -17.80 -16.21
CA ASN A 183 -7.42 -17.25 -14.94
C ASN A 183 -7.52 -15.72 -14.91
N ILE A 184 -7.17 -15.02 -16.00
CA ILE A 184 -7.08 -13.54 -16.02
C ILE A 184 -8.33 -12.85 -15.47
N GLU A 185 -9.53 -13.31 -15.84
CA GLU A 185 -10.79 -12.73 -15.36
C GLU A 185 -11.01 -12.92 -13.86
N GLU A 186 -10.49 -14.02 -13.29
CA GLU A 186 -10.58 -14.33 -11.86
C GLU A 186 -9.57 -13.54 -11.04
N VAL A 187 -8.34 -13.37 -11.54
CA VAL A 187 -7.27 -12.68 -10.80
C VAL A 187 -7.30 -11.17 -10.98
N TYR A 188 -7.92 -10.64 -12.05
CA TYR A 188 -7.96 -9.21 -12.34
C TYR A 188 -8.45 -8.35 -11.16
N PRO A 189 -9.55 -8.70 -10.45
CA PRO A 189 -10.01 -7.91 -9.31
C PRO A 189 -9.03 -7.87 -8.14
N ASN A 190 -8.07 -8.80 -8.06
CA ASN A 190 -7.03 -8.79 -7.02
C ASN A 190 -5.87 -7.85 -7.36
N TYR A 191 -5.61 -7.62 -8.65
CA TYR A 191 -4.60 -6.66 -9.12
C TYR A 191 -5.16 -5.24 -9.26
N PHE A 192 -6.43 -5.12 -9.64
CA PHE A 192 -7.15 -3.85 -9.81
C PHE A 192 -8.41 -3.79 -8.92
N PRO A 193 -8.25 -3.83 -7.59
CA PRO A 193 -9.36 -3.80 -6.67
C PRO A 193 -10.09 -2.45 -6.70
N GLU A 194 -11.42 -2.49 -6.68
CA GLU A 194 -12.25 -1.31 -6.45
C GLU A 194 -12.00 -0.72 -5.06
N GLN A 195 -12.17 0.61 -4.93
CA GLN A 195 -12.18 1.27 -3.64
C GLN A 195 -13.37 0.78 -2.81
N ARG A 196 -13.14 0.56 -1.51
CA ARG A 196 -14.16 0.21 -0.53
C ARG A 196 -14.50 1.42 0.32
N PRO A 197 -15.78 1.57 0.73
CA PRO A 197 -16.18 2.60 1.67
C PRO A 197 -15.33 2.60 2.94
N ALA A 198 -14.97 3.77 3.46
CA ALA A 198 -14.20 3.91 4.70
C ALA A 198 -14.76 3.06 5.87
N ALA A 199 -16.09 2.93 5.96
CA ALA A 199 -16.74 2.08 6.96
C ALA A 199 -16.36 0.59 6.86
N GLU A 200 -16.23 0.06 5.63
CA GLU A 200 -15.79 -1.32 5.40
C GLU A 200 -14.30 -1.49 5.74
N VAL A 201 -13.48 -0.48 5.45
CA VAL A 201 -12.07 -0.47 5.83
C VAL A 201 -11.90 -0.46 7.36
N TYR A 202 -12.67 0.36 8.07
CA TYR A 202 -12.70 0.33 9.54
C TYR A 202 -13.16 -1.02 10.09
N ALA A 203 -14.13 -1.68 9.46
CA ALA A 203 -14.53 -3.03 9.87
C ALA A 203 -13.38 -4.03 9.71
N GLN A 204 -12.57 -3.93 8.65
CA GLN A 204 -11.39 -4.77 8.47
C GLN A 204 -10.28 -4.45 9.49
N ILE A 205 -10.07 -3.17 9.84
CA ILE A 205 -9.13 -2.76 10.90
C ILE A 205 -9.52 -3.42 12.23
N VAL A 206 -10.80 -3.34 12.61
CA VAL A 206 -11.32 -3.97 13.84
C VAL A 206 -11.12 -5.48 13.80
N LYS A 207 -11.40 -6.11 12.65
CA LYS A 207 -11.19 -7.55 12.47
C LYS A 207 -9.73 -7.94 12.67
N ASP A 208 -8.79 -7.25 12.02
CA ASP A 208 -7.36 -7.51 12.12
C ASP A 208 -6.87 -7.40 13.57
N LEU A 209 -7.25 -6.32 14.26
CA LEU A 209 -6.86 -6.10 15.66
C LEU A 209 -7.48 -7.12 16.61
N THR A 210 -8.74 -7.51 16.40
CA THR A 210 -9.43 -8.50 17.23
C THR A 210 -8.84 -9.90 17.06
N GLU A 211 -8.51 -10.28 15.83
CA GLU A 211 -7.86 -11.57 15.54
C GLU A 211 -6.41 -11.61 16.00
N ALA A 212 -5.71 -10.47 16.03
CA ALA A 212 -4.33 -10.36 16.51
C ALA A 212 -4.24 -10.40 18.05
N LEU A 213 -5.21 -9.83 18.76
CA LEU A 213 -5.21 -9.66 20.21
C LEU A 213 -4.77 -10.89 21.03
N PRO A 214 -5.27 -12.13 20.80
CA PRO A 214 -4.89 -13.28 21.61
C PRO A 214 -3.45 -13.78 21.39
N TYR A 215 -2.76 -13.31 20.34
CA TYR A 215 -1.42 -13.78 19.97
C TYR A 215 -0.38 -12.66 19.91
N ALA A 216 -0.80 -11.40 20.10
CA ALA A 216 0.09 -10.27 20.17
C ALA A 216 1.06 -10.42 21.37
N PRO A 217 2.33 -10.00 21.23
CA PRO A 217 3.27 -10.07 22.33
C PRO A 217 2.83 -9.16 23.49
N GLU A 218 3.07 -9.62 24.72
CA GLU A 218 2.91 -8.80 25.91
C GLU A 218 3.85 -7.58 25.84
N SER A 219 3.37 -6.43 26.33
CA SER A 219 4.18 -5.22 26.41
C SER A 219 5.36 -5.44 27.35
N ASN A 220 6.58 -5.32 26.83
CA ASN A 220 7.80 -5.37 27.62
C ASN A 220 8.34 -3.96 27.88
N ALA A 221 8.09 -3.39 29.06
CA ALA A 221 8.54 -2.04 29.41
C ALA A 221 10.08 -1.84 29.44
N THR A 222 10.84 -2.94 29.46
CA THR A 222 12.31 -2.91 29.39
C THR A 222 12.84 -2.97 27.96
N ASP A 223 12.00 -3.36 27.02
CA ASP A 223 12.29 -3.38 25.60
C ASP A 223 11.74 -2.09 24.97
N LYS A 224 12.65 -1.18 24.63
CA LYS A 224 12.34 0.11 23.97
C LYS A 224 12.79 0.12 22.51
N THR A 225 13.20 -1.03 21.99
CA THR A 225 13.61 -1.18 20.59
C THR A 225 12.42 -1.52 19.71
#